data_AF-A0A5C6YQM7-F1
#
_entry.id   AF-A0A5C6YQM7-F1
#
_cell.length_a   1.000
_cell.length_b   1.000
_cell.length_c   1.000
_cell.angle_alpha   90.00
_cell.angle_beta   90.00
_cell.angle_gamma   90.00
#
_symmetry.space_group_name_H-M   'P 1'
#
loop_
_entity.id
_entity.type
_entity.pdbx_description
1 polymer ?
#
loop_
_entity_poly.entity_id
_entity_poly.type
_entity_poly.pdbx_seq_one_letter_code
_entity_poly.pdbx_strand_id
1 'polypeptide(L)'
;TLVGIAKEMALWDTPFLVNNVREADALLDGPVGDKVRGKLADKGMVGLVYWENGFRNLTNSKRAVNRLEDLDGIKLRVMQNNVFLDSFKQLGANAVPLPYSELFSALETKAVDGQENPYNTILSAKFYEVQKYLTVTNHVYSPWIVTVSKKFWDGLSKDEQAVLQQAAIKSRDFERKDTREEAAKALAEL
;
A
#
# COMPACT_ATOMS: atom_id res chain seq x y z
N THR A 1 1.70 -1.50 -7.99
CA THR A 1 2.96 -1.78 -7.26
C THR A 1 4.14 -1.65 -8.21
N LEU A 2 5.32 -1.24 -7.72
CA LEU A 2 6.56 -1.19 -8.50
C LEU A 2 7.40 -2.49 -8.41
N VAL A 3 6.92 -3.52 -7.71
CA VAL A 3 7.64 -4.80 -7.53
C VAL A 3 8.03 -5.46 -8.86
N GLY A 4 7.15 -5.40 -9.86
CA GLY A 4 7.44 -5.93 -11.21
C GLY A 4 8.54 -5.16 -11.96
N ILE A 5 8.90 -3.95 -11.49
CA ILE A 5 9.93 -3.10 -12.09
C ILE A 5 11.23 -3.18 -11.29
N ALA A 6 11.15 -3.09 -9.96
CA ALA A 6 12.27 -3.21 -9.03
C ALA A 6 11.88 -4.15 -7.88
N LYS A 7 12.50 -5.34 -7.84
CA LYS A 7 12.18 -6.38 -6.86
C LYS A 7 12.38 -5.94 -5.41
N GLU A 8 13.28 -5.00 -5.17
CA GLU A 8 13.56 -4.44 -3.84
C GLU A 8 12.35 -3.71 -3.26
N MET A 9 11.41 -3.24 -4.09
CA MET A 9 10.15 -2.66 -3.63
C MET A 9 9.27 -3.67 -2.90
N ALA A 10 9.51 -4.97 -3.09
CA ALA A 10 8.76 -6.02 -2.41
C ALA A 10 9.01 -6.02 -0.90
N LEU A 11 10.09 -5.38 -0.44
CA LEU A 11 10.37 -5.20 0.99
C LEU A 11 9.17 -4.58 1.71
N TRP A 12 8.54 -3.57 1.11
CA TRP A 12 7.42 -2.84 1.72
C TRP A 12 6.12 -3.62 1.77
N ASP A 13 6.01 -4.69 1.00
CA ASP A 13 4.84 -5.56 0.99
C ASP A 13 4.94 -6.69 2.03
N THR A 14 6.05 -6.75 2.78
CA THR A 14 6.30 -7.79 3.80
C THR A 14 5.36 -7.64 4.99
N PRO A 15 4.57 -8.68 5.35
CA PRO A 15 3.68 -8.61 6.51
C PRO A 15 4.41 -8.34 7.82
N PHE A 16 3.82 -7.48 8.65
CA PHE A 16 4.26 -7.14 10.00
C PHE A 16 5.70 -6.62 10.09
N LEU A 17 6.22 -6.02 9.01
CA LEU A 17 7.57 -5.46 8.97
C LEU A 17 7.78 -4.31 9.99
N VAL A 18 6.73 -3.53 10.25
CA VAL A 18 6.74 -2.40 11.19
C VAL A 18 5.48 -2.43 12.06
N ASN A 19 5.61 -2.01 13.32
CA ASN A 19 4.51 -2.07 14.28
C ASN A 19 3.64 -0.81 14.28
N ASN A 20 4.19 0.32 13.83
CA ASN A 20 3.51 1.62 13.89
C ASN A 20 4.10 2.60 12.87
N VAL A 21 3.40 3.72 12.67
CA VAL A 21 3.78 4.74 11.69
C VAL A 21 5.14 5.39 11.98
N ARG A 22 5.59 5.44 13.25
CA ARG A 22 6.92 6.00 13.58
C ARG A 22 8.04 5.09 13.10
N GLU A 23 7.89 3.77 13.26
CA GLU A 23 8.82 2.79 12.71
C GLU A 23 8.81 2.82 11.17
N ALA A 24 7.63 2.96 10.56
CA ALA A 24 7.51 3.13 9.12
C ALA A 24 8.25 4.38 8.63
N ASP A 25 8.01 5.54 9.26
CA ASP A 25 8.68 6.80 8.93
C ASP A 25 10.20 6.66 9.04
N ALA A 26 10.71 6.11 10.15
CA ALA A 26 12.14 5.92 10.38
C ALA A 26 12.79 4.98 9.34
N LEU A 27 12.07 3.93 8.94
CA LEU A 27 12.57 2.96 7.96
C LEU A 27 12.59 3.56 6.53
N LEU A 28 11.53 4.27 6.15
CA LEU A 28 11.34 4.83 4.81
C LEU A 28 12.18 6.08 4.56
N ASP A 29 12.38 6.89 5.58
CA ASP A 29 13.18 8.13 5.48
C ASP A 29 14.64 7.90 5.88
N GLY A 30 15.00 6.67 6.28
CA GLY A 30 16.35 6.27 6.66
C GLY A 30 17.13 5.58 5.54
N PRO A 31 18.34 5.05 5.87
CA PRO A 31 19.25 4.47 4.88
C PRO A 31 18.68 3.28 4.09
N VAL A 32 17.74 2.52 4.68
CA VAL A 32 17.08 1.41 4.00
C VAL A 32 16.14 1.94 2.92
N GLY A 33 15.29 2.90 3.27
CA GLY A 33 14.42 3.60 2.32
C GLY A 33 15.20 4.22 1.17
N ASP A 34 16.31 4.91 1.47
CA ASP A 34 17.24 5.46 0.47
C ASP A 34 17.79 4.40 -0.48
N LYS A 35 18.26 3.28 0.08
CA LYS A 35 18.80 2.17 -0.70
C LYS A 35 17.74 1.57 -1.63
N VAL A 36 16.51 1.40 -1.15
CA VAL A 36 15.42 0.81 -1.94
C VAL A 36 14.95 1.77 -3.04
N ARG A 37 14.68 3.05 -2.73
CA ARG A 37 14.29 4.03 -3.77
C ARG A 37 15.40 4.29 -4.79
N GLY A 38 16.67 4.20 -4.38
CA GLY A 38 17.82 4.32 -5.27
C GLY A 38 17.86 3.25 -6.38
N LYS A 39 17.29 2.06 -6.15
CA LYS A 39 17.20 1.00 -7.18
C LYS A 39 16.30 1.34 -8.36
N LEU A 40 15.45 2.36 -8.23
CA LEU A 40 14.64 2.85 -9.34
C LEU A 40 15.47 3.52 -10.43
N ALA A 41 16.66 4.05 -10.12
CA ALA A 41 17.52 4.72 -11.09
C ALA A 41 17.92 3.77 -12.23
N ASP A 42 18.19 2.51 -11.90
CA ASP A 42 18.50 1.42 -12.84
C ASP A 42 17.32 1.10 -13.78
N LYS A 43 16.12 1.60 -13.45
CA LYS A 43 14.86 1.42 -14.17
C LYS A 43 14.36 2.73 -14.81
N GLY A 44 15.22 3.74 -14.90
CA GLY A 44 14.89 5.01 -15.55
C GLY A 44 13.98 5.94 -14.72
N MET A 45 13.91 5.72 -13.40
CA MET A 45 13.11 6.53 -12.48
C MET A 45 13.95 7.04 -11.30
N VAL A 46 13.68 8.24 -10.82
CA VAL A 46 14.25 8.75 -9.57
C VAL A 46 13.16 8.77 -8.52
N GLY A 47 13.34 8.02 -7.43
CA GLY A 47 12.44 8.04 -6.28
C GLY A 47 12.79 9.21 -5.34
N LEU A 48 11.86 10.15 -5.17
CA LEU A 48 12.10 11.40 -4.43
C LEU A 48 11.80 11.25 -2.94
N VAL A 49 10.62 10.73 -2.60
CA VAL A 49 10.13 10.55 -1.23
C VAL A 49 9.09 9.42 -1.18
N TYR A 50 8.88 8.87 0.01
CA TYR A 50 7.77 7.95 0.28
C TYR A 50 6.59 8.69 0.89
N TRP A 51 5.45 8.67 0.22
CA TRP A 51 4.14 9.04 0.75
C TRP A 51 3.50 7.89 1.52
N GLU A 52 2.41 8.15 2.24
CA GLU A 52 1.68 7.13 2.99
C GLU A 52 0.41 6.71 2.27
N ASN A 53 0.25 5.42 1.99
CA ASN A 53 -1.07 4.85 1.75
C ASN A 53 -1.71 4.45 3.09
N GLY A 54 -0.92 3.81 3.95
CA GLY A 54 -1.27 3.47 5.33
C GLY A 54 -1.25 1.98 5.62
N PHE A 55 -1.64 1.61 6.84
CA PHE A 55 -1.80 0.22 7.25
C PHE A 55 -3.00 -0.42 6.54
N ARG A 56 -2.78 -1.58 5.94
CA ARG A 56 -3.77 -2.33 5.19
C ARG A 56 -4.59 -3.22 6.14
N ASN A 57 -5.90 -3.25 5.90
CA ASN A 57 -6.89 -3.96 6.71
C ASN A 57 -7.80 -4.80 5.84
N LEU A 58 -8.29 -5.91 6.39
CA LEU A 58 -9.05 -6.93 5.67
C LEU A 58 -10.52 -6.52 5.61
N THR A 59 -11.13 -6.59 4.43
CA THR A 59 -12.60 -6.61 4.30
C THR A 59 -13.06 -7.87 3.58
N ASN A 60 -14.25 -8.36 3.91
CA ASN A 60 -14.92 -9.40 3.14
C ASN A 60 -16.45 -9.33 3.27
N SER A 61 -17.16 -10.04 2.39
CA SER A 61 -18.63 -10.12 2.39
C SER A 61 -19.18 -11.42 3.01
N LYS A 62 -18.31 -12.36 3.38
CA LYS A 62 -18.68 -13.74 3.76
C LYS A 62 -18.92 -13.91 5.25
N ARG A 63 -18.00 -13.46 6.11
CA ARG A 63 -18.06 -13.62 7.57
C ARG A 63 -17.10 -12.68 8.30
N ALA A 64 -17.33 -12.49 9.60
CA ALA A 64 -16.33 -11.88 10.48
C ALA A 64 -15.08 -12.78 10.56
N VAL A 65 -13.90 -12.16 10.60
CA VAL A 65 -12.61 -12.83 10.77
C VAL A 65 -12.01 -12.36 12.09
N ASN A 66 -11.98 -13.24 13.08
CA ASN A 66 -11.45 -12.95 14.42
C ASN A 66 -10.19 -13.76 14.75
N ARG A 67 -9.91 -14.81 13.98
CA ARG A 67 -8.71 -15.66 14.07
C ARG A 67 -8.31 -16.16 12.68
N LEU A 68 -7.10 -16.71 12.56
CA LEU A 68 -6.53 -17.11 11.26
C LEU A 68 -7.39 -18.14 10.53
N GLU A 69 -7.98 -19.09 11.25
CA GLU A 69 -8.83 -20.14 10.68
C GLU A 69 -10.06 -19.56 9.97
N ASP A 70 -10.51 -18.37 10.38
CA ASP A 70 -11.64 -17.71 9.75
C ASP A 70 -11.28 -17.16 8.34
N LEU A 71 -10.01 -17.17 7.92
CA LEU A 71 -9.61 -16.86 6.53
C LEU A 71 -9.85 -18.03 5.56
N ASP A 72 -10.05 -19.25 6.06
CA ASP A 72 -10.05 -20.46 5.22
C ASP A 72 -11.12 -20.43 4.12
N GLY A 73 -10.69 -20.55 2.87
CA GLY A 73 -11.58 -20.51 1.72
C GLY A 73 -12.27 -19.15 1.48
N ILE A 74 -11.79 -18.04 2.07
CA ILE A 74 -12.09 -16.69 1.57
C ILE A 74 -11.30 -16.48 0.28
N LYS A 75 -12.00 -16.21 -0.82
CA LYS A 75 -11.38 -15.76 -2.07
C LYS A 75 -10.95 -14.30 -1.92
N LEU A 76 -9.70 -14.09 -1.49
CA LEU A 76 -9.20 -12.77 -1.16
C LEU A 76 -8.48 -12.18 -2.37
N ARG A 77 -8.95 -11.03 -2.88
CA ARG A 77 -8.18 -10.27 -3.84
C ARG A 77 -6.92 -9.71 -3.18
N VAL A 78 -5.79 -9.86 -3.84
CA VAL A 78 -4.52 -9.22 -3.47
C VAL A 78 -3.94 -8.40 -4.63
N MET A 79 -3.02 -7.48 -4.32
CA MET A 79 -2.23 -6.81 -5.35
C MET A 79 -1.37 -7.82 -6.14
N GLN A 80 -1.04 -7.48 -7.40
CA GLN A 80 -0.25 -8.33 -8.29
C GLN A 80 1.24 -8.33 -7.91
N ASN A 81 1.57 -8.90 -6.75
CA ASN A 81 2.93 -9.25 -6.35
C ASN A 81 2.94 -10.59 -5.60
N ASN A 82 4.08 -11.28 -5.65
CA ASN A 82 4.21 -12.61 -5.04
C ASN A 82 4.19 -12.55 -3.51
N VAL A 83 4.61 -11.44 -2.89
CA VAL A 83 4.65 -11.32 -1.43
C VAL A 83 3.24 -11.43 -0.84
N PHE A 84 2.25 -10.70 -1.36
CA PHE A 84 0.87 -10.83 -0.89
C PHE A 84 0.26 -12.18 -1.25
N LEU A 85 0.51 -12.69 -2.47
CA LEU A 85 0.01 -14.00 -2.89
C LEU A 85 0.47 -15.10 -1.93
N ASP A 86 1.78 -15.17 -1.67
CA ASP A 86 2.36 -16.18 -0.79
C ASP A 86 1.94 -15.98 0.66
N SER A 87 1.89 -14.73 1.13
CA SER A 87 1.49 -14.41 2.51
C SER A 87 0.06 -14.85 2.80
N PHE A 88 -0.91 -14.42 1.99
CA PHE A 88 -2.31 -14.74 2.26
C PHE A 88 -2.65 -16.20 1.97
N LYS A 89 -1.94 -16.84 1.04
CA LYS A 89 -2.02 -18.30 0.85
C LYS A 89 -1.53 -19.05 2.09
N GLN A 90 -0.43 -18.63 2.71
CA GLN A 90 0.07 -19.23 3.95
C GLN A 90 -0.86 -18.98 5.15
N LEU A 91 -1.57 -17.85 5.15
CA LEU A 91 -2.59 -17.53 6.16
C LEU A 91 -3.94 -18.24 5.92
N GLY A 92 -4.04 -19.11 4.91
CA GLY A 92 -5.23 -19.94 4.64
C GLY A 92 -6.26 -19.34 3.68
N ALA A 93 -6.06 -18.11 3.19
CA ALA A 93 -6.96 -17.52 2.20
C ALA A 93 -6.66 -18.04 0.79
N ASN A 94 -7.69 -18.07 -0.07
CA ASN A 94 -7.53 -18.28 -1.50
C ASN A 94 -7.18 -16.94 -2.16
N ALA A 95 -5.89 -16.59 -2.18
CA ALA A 95 -5.41 -15.33 -2.75
C ALA A 95 -5.58 -15.29 -4.28
N VAL A 96 -6.21 -14.23 -4.80
CA VAL A 96 -6.47 -14.00 -6.23
C VAL A 96 -5.83 -12.67 -6.64
N PRO A 97 -4.83 -12.67 -7.54
CA PRO A 97 -4.23 -11.42 -8.02
C PRO A 97 -5.17 -10.75 -9.01
N LEU A 98 -5.58 -9.49 -8.74
CA LEU A 98 -6.48 -8.73 -9.61
C LEU A 98 -6.08 -7.25 -9.65
N PRO A 99 -6.13 -6.57 -10.81
CA PRO A 99 -5.95 -5.12 -10.91
C PRO A 99 -6.94 -4.36 -10.02
N TYR A 100 -6.51 -3.20 -9.50
CA TYR A 100 -7.36 -2.39 -8.63
C TYR A 100 -8.60 -1.84 -9.35
N SER A 101 -8.47 -1.50 -10.64
CA SER A 101 -9.57 -0.98 -11.48
C SER A 101 -10.74 -1.95 -11.64
N GLU A 102 -10.50 -3.25 -11.48
CA GLU A 102 -11.52 -4.30 -11.59
C GLU A 102 -12.08 -4.72 -10.22
N LEU A 103 -11.51 -4.20 -9.13
CA LEU A 103 -11.76 -4.69 -7.78
C LEU A 103 -13.20 -4.48 -7.34
N PHE A 104 -13.76 -3.28 -7.52
CA PHE A 104 -15.13 -3.00 -7.08
C PHE A 104 -16.14 -3.97 -7.71
N SER A 105 -16.12 -4.09 -9.04
CA SER A 105 -17.01 -5.01 -9.77
C SER A 105 -16.78 -6.48 -9.38
N ALA A 106 -15.54 -6.88 -9.11
CA ALA A 106 -15.24 -8.24 -8.67
C ALA A 106 -15.78 -8.54 -7.25
N LEU A 107 -15.82 -7.54 -6.36
CA LEU A 107 -16.45 -7.65 -5.04
C LEU A 107 -17.98 -7.67 -5.16
N GLU A 108 -18.54 -6.76 -5.96
CA GLU A 108 -19.99 -6.65 -6.20
C GLU A 108 -20.59 -7.94 -6.76
N THR A 109 -19.93 -8.52 -7.77
CA THR A 109 -20.33 -9.79 -8.40
C THR A 109 -19.93 -11.03 -7.60
N LYS A 110 -19.20 -10.84 -6.49
CA LYS A 110 -18.65 -11.93 -5.65
C LYS A 110 -17.73 -12.88 -6.41
N ALA A 111 -17.05 -12.39 -7.46
CA ALA A 111 -15.94 -13.11 -8.08
C ALA A 111 -14.80 -13.33 -7.07
N VAL A 112 -14.62 -12.36 -6.16
CA VAL A 112 -13.83 -12.47 -4.93
C VAL A 112 -14.70 -12.16 -3.72
N ASP A 113 -14.41 -12.79 -2.59
CA ASP A 113 -15.16 -12.62 -1.34
C ASP A 113 -14.73 -11.35 -0.60
N GLY A 114 -13.46 -10.95 -0.75
CA GLY A 114 -12.88 -9.86 0.01
C GLY A 114 -11.62 -9.25 -0.60
N GLN A 115 -11.08 -8.26 0.08
CA GLN A 115 -9.86 -7.54 -0.28
C GLN A 115 -9.16 -6.99 0.97
N GLU A 116 -8.01 -6.35 0.78
CA GLU A 116 -7.29 -5.67 1.85
C GLU A 116 -6.80 -4.29 1.41
N ASN A 117 -6.97 -3.25 2.23
CA ASN A 117 -6.53 -1.88 1.95
C ASN A 117 -6.60 -0.98 3.20
N PRO A 118 -5.98 0.21 3.18
CA PRO A 118 -6.17 1.23 4.24
C PRO A 118 -7.60 1.77 4.27
N TYR A 119 -8.01 2.34 5.42
CA TYR A 119 -9.37 2.86 5.62
C TYR A 119 -9.75 3.92 4.59
N ASN A 120 -8.84 4.85 4.29
CA ASN A 120 -9.04 5.90 3.29
C ASN A 120 -9.41 5.32 1.92
N THR A 121 -8.72 4.27 1.50
CA THR A 121 -9.01 3.58 0.24
C THR A 121 -10.35 2.85 0.30
N ILE A 122 -10.65 2.16 1.40
CA ILE A 122 -11.92 1.43 1.57
C ILE A 122 -13.11 2.40 1.49
N LEU A 123 -13.02 3.55 2.17
CA LEU A 123 -14.05 4.58 2.18
C LEU A 123 -14.18 5.26 0.81
N SER A 124 -13.09 5.80 0.27
CA SER A 124 -13.13 6.54 -1.00
C SER A 124 -13.56 5.69 -2.20
N ALA A 125 -13.21 4.40 -2.20
CA ALA A 125 -13.64 3.44 -3.21
C ALA A 125 -15.02 2.83 -2.92
N LYS A 126 -15.67 3.24 -1.83
CA LYS A 126 -16.99 2.76 -1.39
C LYS A 126 -17.09 1.24 -1.24
N PHE A 127 -15.99 0.57 -0.89
CA PHE A 127 -16.00 -0.89 -0.74
C PHE A 127 -16.98 -1.35 0.35
N TYR A 128 -17.29 -0.51 1.33
CA TYR A 128 -18.30 -0.79 2.36
C TYR A 128 -19.70 -1.08 1.79
N GLU A 129 -20.03 -0.62 0.57
CA GLU A 129 -21.31 -0.92 -0.08
C GLU A 129 -21.42 -2.41 -0.47
N VAL A 130 -20.28 -3.06 -0.73
CA VAL A 130 -20.17 -4.45 -1.20
C VAL A 130 -19.36 -5.35 -0.26
N GLN A 131 -18.95 -4.84 0.90
CA GLN A 131 -18.14 -5.53 1.90
C GLN A 131 -18.73 -5.33 3.29
N LYS A 132 -19.23 -6.41 3.89
CA LYS A 132 -19.98 -6.36 5.14
C LYS A 132 -19.10 -6.37 6.40
N TYR A 133 -17.91 -6.95 6.31
CA TYR A 133 -17.04 -7.16 7.47
C TYR A 133 -15.70 -6.48 7.23
N LEU A 134 -15.27 -5.68 8.20
CA LEU A 134 -13.93 -5.09 8.30
C LEU A 134 -13.24 -5.71 9.54
N THR A 135 -12.03 -6.24 9.34
CA THR A 135 -11.15 -6.69 10.43
C THR A 135 -9.88 -5.85 10.43
N VAL A 136 -9.65 -5.15 11.53
CA VAL A 136 -8.43 -4.36 11.76
C VAL A 136 -7.26 -5.31 12.01
N THR A 137 -6.53 -5.59 10.94
CA THR A 137 -5.40 -6.53 10.93
C THR A 137 -4.06 -5.80 10.90
N ASN A 138 -4.01 -4.58 10.35
CA ASN A 138 -2.80 -3.77 10.17
C ASN A 138 -1.60 -4.60 9.67
N HIS A 139 -1.86 -5.56 8.78
CA HIS A 139 -0.91 -6.63 8.48
C HIS A 139 0.25 -6.17 7.62
N VAL A 140 0.09 -5.09 6.85
CA VAL A 140 1.15 -4.46 6.06
C VAL A 140 1.00 -2.95 6.15
N TYR A 141 2.11 -2.25 6.40
CA TYR A 141 2.20 -0.81 6.13
C TYR A 141 2.56 -0.60 4.66
N SER A 142 1.71 0.10 3.90
CA SER A 142 1.92 0.34 2.48
C SER A 142 2.35 1.79 2.24
N PRO A 143 3.58 2.05 1.76
CA PRO A 143 3.95 3.36 1.28
C PRO A 143 3.56 3.57 -0.18
N TRP A 144 3.34 4.82 -0.56
CA TRP A 144 3.45 5.27 -1.94
C TRP A 144 4.83 5.89 -2.17
N ILE A 145 5.29 5.91 -3.41
CA ILE A 145 6.57 6.53 -3.75
C ILE A 145 6.36 7.55 -4.85
N VAL A 146 6.83 8.77 -4.61
CA VAL A 146 6.85 9.83 -5.62
C VAL A 146 8.07 9.62 -6.48
N THR A 147 7.84 9.50 -7.79
CA THR A 147 8.90 9.26 -8.77
C THR A 147 8.86 10.28 -9.89
N VAL A 148 10.02 10.60 -10.44
CA VAL A 148 10.16 11.33 -11.70
C VAL A 148 10.96 10.50 -12.71
N SER A 149 10.77 10.79 -14.00
CA SER A 149 11.61 10.22 -15.05
C SER A 149 13.07 10.59 -14.83
N LYS A 150 13.98 9.61 -14.91
CA LYS A 150 15.41 9.86 -14.79
C LYS A 150 15.91 10.78 -15.89
N LYS A 151 15.39 10.65 -17.12
CA LYS A 151 15.75 11.53 -18.24
C LYS A 151 15.40 12.99 -17.95
N PHE A 152 14.24 13.25 -17.35
CA PHE A 152 13.84 14.58 -16.94
C PHE A 152 14.76 15.09 -15.81
N TRP A 153 14.97 14.27 -14.79
CA TRP A 153 15.79 14.61 -13.63
C TRP A 153 17.23 14.96 -14.00
N ASP A 154 17.87 14.14 -14.85
CA ASP A 154 19.25 14.36 -15.30
C ASP A 154 19.40 15.61 -16.17
N GLY A 155 18.30 16.13 -16.74
CA GLY A 155 18.28 17.37 -17.51
C GLY A 155 18.16 18.64 -16.67
N LEU A 156 17.89 18.50 -15.36
CA LEU A 156 17.79 19.62 -14.43
C LEU A 156 19.17 20.03 -13.91
N SER A 157 19.33 21.32 -13.64
CA SER A 157 20.44 21.83 -12.85
C SER A 157 20.41 21.31 -11.41
N LYS A 158 21.53 21.39 -10.69
CA LYS A 158 21.59 21.00 -9.28
C LYS A 158 20.63 21.80 -8.40
N ASP A 159 20.43 23.08 -8.71
CA ASP A 159 19.52 23.95 -7.96
C ASP A 159 18.05 23.55 -8.19
N GLU A 160 17.68 23.23 -9.44
CA GLU A 160 16.34 22.73 -9.76
C GLU A 160 16.06 21.37 -9.12
N GLN A 161 17.03 20.44 -9.14
CA GLN A 161 16.94 19.17 -8.43
C GLN A 161 16.74 19.38 -6.92
N ALA A 162 17.50 20.30 -6.32
CA ALA A 162 17.38 20.62 -4.90
C ALA A 162 16.00 21.21 -4.55
N VAL A 163 15.50 22.14 -5.37
CA VAL A 163 14.16 22.74 -5.18
C VAL A 163 13.07 21.67 -5.29
N LEU A 164 13.13 20.80 -6.30
CA LEU A 164 12.14 19.74 -6.49
C LEU A 164 12.17 18.72 -5.34
N GLN A 165 13.37 18.35 -4.87
CA GLN A 165 13.52 17.46 -3.72
C GLN A 165 12.98 18.08 -2.44
N GLN A 166 13.24 19.37 -2.19
CA GLN A 166 12.69 20.09 -1.03
C GLN A 166 11.16 20.19 -1.08
N ALA A 167 10.59 20.44 -2.27
CA ALA A 167 9.15 20.44 -2.46
C ALA A 167 8.54 19.06 -2.21
N ALA A 168 9.19 17.99 -2.70
CA ALA A 168 8.77 16.62 -2.46
C ALA A 168 8.76 16.26 -0.95
N ILE A 169 9.79 16.68 -0.20
CA ILE A 169 9.87 16.48 1.25
C ILE A 169 8.72 17.21 1.98
N LYS A 170 8.49 18.48 1.66
CA LYS A 170 7.36 19.24 2.24
C LYS A 170 6.02 18.59 1.92
N SER A 171 5.85 18.12 0.68
CA SER A 171 4.64 17.44 0.25
C SER A 171 4.44 16.11 0.99
N ARG A 172 5.50 15.34 1.22
CA ARG A 172 5.43 14.11 2.04
C ARG A 172 4.94 14.42 3.44
N ASP A 173 5.54 15.40 4.11
CA ASP A 173 5.22 15.69 5.51
C ASP A 173 3.75 16.13 5.66
N PHE A 174 3.26 16.92 4.70
CA PHE A 174 1.86 17.30 4.61
C PHE A 174 0.96 16.08 4.32
N GLU A 175 1.28 15.30 3.28
CA GLU A 175 0.46 14.17 2.83
C GLU A 175 0.32 13.07 3.88
N ARG A 176 1.41 12.73 4.59
CA ARG A 176 1.35 11.75 5.68
C ARG A 176 0.50 12.26 6.83
N LYS A 177 0.58 13.54 7.17
CA LYS A 177 -0.28 14.12 8.21
C LYS A 177 -1.75 14.04 7.82
N ASP A 178 -2.09 14.52 6.63
CA ASP A 178 -3.45 14.54 6.09
C ASP A 178 -4.03 13.12 6.01
N THR A 179 -3.28 12.17 5.46
CA THR A 179 -3.70 10.77 5.31
C THR A 179 -4.00 10.12 6.65
N ARG A 180 -3.20 10.39 7.69
CA ARG A 180 -3.41 9.86 9.05
C ARG A 180 -4.65 10.47 9.70
N GLU A 181 -4.89 11.76 9.51
CA GLU A 181 -6.09 12.45 10.00
C GLU A 181 -7.35 11.91 9.32
N GLU A 182 -7.31 11.71 8.01
CA GLU A 182 -8.42 11.12 7.24
C GLU A 182 -8.64 9.65 7.60
N ALA A 183 -7.59 8.87 7.87
CA ALA A 183 -7.72 7.46 8.23
C ALA A 183 -8.51 7.25 9.53
N ALA A 184 -8.34 8.16 10.50
CA ALA A 184 -9.10 8.13 11.74
C ALA A 184 -10.59 8.43 11.50
N LYS A 185 -10.91 9.39 10.62
CA LYS A 185 -12.29 9.71 10.24
C LYS A 185 -12.93 8.57 9.45
N ALA A 186 -12.20 8.04 8.48
CA ALA A 186 -12.67 6.94 7.65
C ALA A 186 -13.01 5.70 8.48
N LEU A 187 -12.19 5.36 9.48
CA LEU A 187 -12.51 4.25 10.39
C LEU A 187 -13.78 4.49 11.21
N ALA A 188 -14.10 5.74 11.56
CA ALA A 188 -15.33 6.05 12.29
C ALA A 188 -16.59 5.95 11.42
N GLU A 189 -16.44 5.98 10.10
CA GLU A 189 -17.54 5.87 9.13
C GLU A 189 -17.77 4.44 8.61
N LEU A 190 -16.77 3.56 8.75
CA LEU A 190 -16.79 2.15 8.29
C LEU A 190 -17.29 1.18 9.37
#